data_AF-A0A5N6RYA4-F1
#
_entry.id   AF-A0A5N6RYA4-F1
#
_cell.length_a   1.000
_cell.length_b   1.000
_cell.length_c   1.000
_cell.angle_alpha   90.00
_cell.angle_beta   90.00
_cell.angle_gamma   90.00
#
_symmetry.space_group_name_H-M   'P 1'
#
loop_
_entity.id
_entity.type
_entity.pdbx_description
1 polymer ?
#
loop_
_entity_poly.entity_id
_entity_poly.type
_entity_poly.pdbx_seq_one_letter_code
_entity_poly.pdbx_strand_id
1 'polypeptide(L)' 'MSDTVEYLPKWVGLAEAEKLLDMDRRTILKLGRDQVLRICQPARSYKVSVDDINHLDERLAEVRSKPRRRSAGYIR' A
#
# COMPACT_ATOMS: atom_id res chain seq x y z
N MET A 1 14.20 6.64 30.79
CA MET A 1 13.25 6.67 29.66
C MET A 1 14.09 6.76 28.42
N SER A 2 14.32 5.63 27.76
CA SER A 2 15.10 5.59 26.53
C SER A 2 14.13 5.77 25.38
N ASP A 3 14.09 6.97 24.79
CA ASP A 3 13.48 7.20 23.49
C ASP A 3 14.38 6.57 22.42
N THR A 4 14.39 5.24 22.37
CA THR A 4 14.83 4.51 21.19
C THR A 4 13.80 4.78 20.11
N VAL A 5 14.01 5.86 19.35
CA VAL A 5 13.33 6.09 18.08
C VAL A 5 13.76 4.95 17.16
N GLU A 6 12.99 3.87 17.20
CA GLU A 6 13.18 2.70 16.36
C GLU A 6 13.07 3.18 14.91
N TYR A 7 14.21 3.21 14.20
CA TYR A 7 14.24 3.64 12.81
C TYR A 7 13.50 2.59 11.99
N LEU A 8 12.19 2.80 11.81
CA LEU A 8 11.39 1.98 10.91
C LEU A 8 11.78 2.36 9.48
N PRO A 9 12.30 1.43 8.67
CA PRO A 9 12.60 1.71 7.28
C PRO A 9 11.33 2.18 6.58
N LYS A 10 11.39 3.27 5.80
CA LYS A 10 10.22 3.80 5.06
C LYS A 10 9.59 2.78 4.09
N TRP A 11 10.36 1.75 3.72
CA TRP A 11 10.00 0.73 2.76
C TRP A 11 10.46 -0.65 3.24
N VAL A 12 9.57 -1.63 3.19
CA VAL A 12 9.85 -3.04 3.52
C VAL A 12 9.83 -3.90 2.27
N GLY A 13 10.50 -5.05 2.32
CA GLY A 13 10.45 -6.03 1.24
C GLY A 13 9.06 -6.66 1.09
N LEU A 14 8.76 -7.23 -0.07
CA LEU A 14 7.48 -7.92 -0.28
C LEU A 14 7.26 -9.07 0.71
N ALA A 15 8.28 -9.88 0.98
CA ALA A 15 8.20 -10.99 1.94
C ALA A 15 8.01 -10.53 3.39
N GLU A 16 8.40 -9.31 3.71
CA GLU A 16 8.18 -8.72 5.03
C GLU A 16 6.77 -8.12 5.12
N ALA A 17 6.31 -7.46 4.06
CA ALA A 17 4.92 -7.01 3.94
C ALA A 17 3.92 -8.17 4.03
N GLU A 18 4.23 -9.34 3.46
CA GLU A 18 3.43 -10.57 3.59
C GLU A 18 3.22 -10.96 5.05
N LYS A 19 4.27 -10.86 5.88
CA LYS A 19 4.20 -11.16 7.32
C LYS A 19 3.48 -10.09 8.11
N LEU A 20 3.71 -8.81 7.79
CA LEU A 20 3.10 -7.69 8.50
C LEU A 20 1.60 -7.58 8.26
N LEU A 21 1.15 -7.92 7.04
CA LEU A 21 -0.26 -7.83 6.65
C LEU A 21 -1.03 -9.13 6.80
N ASP A 22 -0.35 -10.25 7.08
CA ASP A 22 -0.92 -11.60 7.03
C ASP A 22 -1.66 -11.86 5.71
N MET A 23 -1.03 -11.46 4.59
CA MET A 23 -1.60 -11.52 3.25
C MET A 23 -0.63 -12.17 2.29
N ASP A 24 -1.18 -12.89 1.31
CA ASP A 24 -0.38 -13.45 0.24
C ASP A 24 0.11 -12.37 -0.74
N ARG A 25 1.19 -12.71 -1.44
CA ARG A 25 1.82 -11.87 -2.46
C ARG A 25 0.83 -11.24 -3.44
N ARG A 26 -0.13 -12.03 -3.91
CA ARG A 26 -1.07 -11.61 -4.96
C ARG A 26 -2.01 -10.55 -4.43
N THR A 27 -2.46 -10.68 -3.18
CA THR A 27 -3.32 -9.70 -2.52
C THR A 27 -2.59 -8.38 -2.32
N ILE A 28 -1.35 -8.42 -1.84
CA ILE A 28 -0.55 -7.19 -1.65
C ILE A 28 -0.33 -6.46 -2.97
N LEU A 29 0.06 -7.18 -4.03
CA LEU A 29 0.23 -6.58 -5.35
C LEU A 29 -1.08 -6.06 -5.94
N LYS A 30 -2.22 -6.69 -5.62
CA LYS A 30 -3.55 -6.19 -5.99
C LYS A 30 -3.85 -4.88 -5.28
N LEU A 31 -3.60 -4.78 -3.97
CA LEU A 31 -3.74 -3.54 -3.20
C LEU A 31 -2.87 -2.41 -3.76
N GLY A 32 -1.68 -2.75 -4.27
CA GLY A 32 -0.84 -1.81 -5.02
C GLY A 32 -1.49 -1.29 -6.31
N ARG A 33 -2.09 -2.18 -7.10
CA ARG A 33 -2.81 -1.81 -8.34
C ARG A 33 -4.07 -0.99 -8.06
N ASP A 34 -4.75 -1.31 -6.97
CA ASP A 34 -5.94 -0.60 -6.49
C ASP A 34 -5.58 0.73 -5.80
N GLN A 35 -4.30 1.13 -5.80
CA GLN A 35 -3.75 2.35 -5.20
C GLN A 35 -3.98 2.47 -3.68
N VAL A 36 -4.27 1.36 -3.01
CA VAL A 36 -4.38 1.28 -1.55
C VAL A 36 -2.98 1.38 -0.94
N LEU A 37 -2.06 0.52 -1.38
CA LEU A 37 -0.67 0.50 -0.94
C LEU A 37 0.25 1.13 -1.99
N ARG A 38 1.23 1.92 -1.59
CA ARG A 38 2.33 2.32 -2.45
C ARG A 38 3.32 1.17 -2.53
N ILE A 39 3.51 0.68 -3.75
CA ILE A 39 4.48 -0.36 -4.08
C ILE A 39 5.40 0.19 -5.16
N CYS A 40 6.71 0.07 -4.95
CA CYS A 40 7.72 0.36 -5.97
C CYS A 40 8.59 -0.88 -6.24
N GLN A 41 9.33 -0.88 -7.35
CA GLN A 41 10.17 -2.01 -7.75
C GLN A 41 11.61 -1.59 -8.05
N PRO A 42 12.36 -1.02 -7.08
CA PRO A 42 13.76 -0.70 -7.28
C PRO A 42 14.57 -1.98 -7.56
N ALA A 43 15.42 -1.94 -8.60
CA ALA A 43 16.32 -3.04 -8.96
C ALA A 43 15.63 -4.42 -9.05
N ARG A 44 14.40 -4.46 -9.61
CA ARG A 44 13.56 -5.67 -9.77
C ARG A 44 13.00 -6.28 -8.48
N SER A 45 13.23 -5.69 -7.31
CA SER A 45 12.65 -6.14 -6.04
C SER A 45 11.49 -5.26 -5.62
N TYR A 46 10.35 -5.87 -5.30
CA TYR A 46 9.19 -5.14 -4.79
C TYR A 46 9.43 -4.63 -3.37
N LYS A 47 9.08 -3.37 -3.16
CA LYS A 47 9.13 -2.66 -1.89
C LYS A 47 7.76 -2.05 -1.61
N VAL A 48 7.30 -2.15 -0.36
CA VAL A 48 6.00 -1.66 0.10
C VAL A 48 6.22 -0.59 1.15
N SER A 49 5.46 0.50 1.11
CA SER A 49 5.58 1.58 2.09
C SER A 49 5.09 1.11 3.47
N VAL A 50 5.90 1.31 4.51
CA VAL A 50 5.52 0.99 5.90
C VAL A 50 4.39 1.88 6.38
N ASP A 51 4.39 3.14 5.96
CA ASP A 51 3.35 4.11 6.27
C ASP A 51 1.96 3.62 5.81
N ASP A 52 1.88 3.08 4.59
CA ASP A 52 0.61 2.55 4.06
C ASP A 52 0.21 1.21 4.70
N ILE A 53 1.19 0.43 5.18
CA ILE A 53 0.93 -0.80 5.95
C ILE A 53 0.31 -0.43 7.30
N ASN A 54 0.90 0.54 8.00
CA ASN A 54 0.43 0.98 9.32
C ASN A 54 -0.94 1.64 9.28
N HIS A 55 -1.29 2.29 8.15
CA HIS A 55 -2.58 2.96 7.95
C HIS A 55 -3.48 2.23 6.95
N LEU A 56 -3.33 0.91 6.80
CA LEU A 56 -4.04 0.14 5.75
C LEU A 56 -5.56 0.36 5.79
N ASP A 57 -6.18 0.39 6.97
CA ASP A 57 -7.62 0.59 7.12
C ASP A 57 -8.08 1.97 6.61
N GLU A 58 -7.32 3.03 6.92
CA GLU A 58 -7.58 4.38 6.42
C GLU A 58 -7.46 4.43 4.90
N ARG A 59 -6.43 3.78 4.34
CA ARG A 59 -6.21 3.68 2.89
C ARG A 59 -7.33 2.93 2.19
N LEU A 60 -7.84 1.85 2.79
CA LEU A 60 -8.99 1.10 2.27
C LEU A 60 -10.26 1.94 2.29
N ALA A 61 -10.48 2.73 3.36
CA ALA A 61 -11.60 3.65 3.45
C ALA A 61 -11.52 4.78 2.41
N GLU A 62 -10.33 5.33 2.17
CA GLU A 62 -10.10 6.34 1.12
C GLU A 62 -10.43 5.82 -0.28
N VAL A 63 -9.98 4.61 -0.63
CA VAL A 63 -10.22 4.04 -1.95
C VAL A 63 -11.71 3.71 -2.15
N ARG A 64 -12.40 3.25 -1.11
CA ARG A 64 -13.85 2.99 -1.14
C ARG A 64 -14.69 4.26 -1.24
N SER A 65 -14.27 5.33 -0.56
CA SER A 65 -15.00 6.61 -0.51
C SER A 65 -14.81 7.48 -1.75
N LYS A 66 -13.72 7.27 -2.52
CA LYS A 66 -13.54 7.96 -3.80
C LYS A 66 -14.61 7.49 -4.80
N PRO A 67 -15.53 8.37 -5.24
CA PRO A 67 -16.44 8.01 -6.31
C PRO A 67 -15.59 7.68 -7.53
N ARG A 68 -15.74 6.46 -8.08
CA ARG A 68 -15.19 6.15 -9.40
C ARG A 68 -15.71 7.23 -10.31
N ARG A 69 -14.85 8.17 -10.73
CA ARG A 69 -15.13 9.04 -11.85
C ARG A 69 -15.29 8.10 -13.04
N ARG A 70 -16.50 7.57 -13.25
CA ARG A 70 -16.95 7.18 -14.58
C ARG A 70 -16.69 8.43 -15.38
N SER A 71 -15.67 8.37 -16.24
CA SER A 71 -15.46 9.36 -17.29
C SER A 71 -16.85 9.67 -17.81
N ALA A 72 -17.32 10.89 -17.53
CA ALA A 72 -18.60 11.35 -18.02
C ALA A 72 -18.60 11.01 -19.50
N GLY A 73 -19.63 10.27 -19.92
CA GLY A 73 -19.76 9.89 -21.31
C GLY A 73 -19.55 11.14 -22.15
N TYR A 74 -18.66 11.03 -23.14
CA TYR A 74 -18.70 11.91 -24.27
C TYR A 74 -20.09 11.72 -24.91
N ILE A 75 -21.05 12.54 -24.50
CA ILE A 75 -22.23 12.84 -25.30
C ILE A 75 -21.89 14.15 -26.00
N ARG A 76 -21.32 14.01 -27.20
CA ARG A 76 -21.66 14.79 -28.39
C ARG A 76 -20.97 14.20 -29.60
#